data_AF-A0AAE1HEL1-F1
#
_entry.id   AF-A0AAE1HEL1-F1
#
_cell.length_a   1.000
_cell.length_b   1.000
_cell.length_c   1.000
_cell.angle_alpha   90.00
_cell.angle_beta   90.00
_cell.angle_gamma   90.00
#
_symmetry.space_group_name_H-M   'P 1'
#
loop_
_entity.id
_entity.type
_entity.pdbx_description
1 polymer ?
#
loop_
_entity_poly.entity_id
_entity_poly.type
_entity_poly.pdbx_seq_one_letter_code
_entity_poly.pdbx_strand_id
1 'polypeptide(L)'
;MCCHDNLASEEHIQNHLNYDRELVIYFIKTFIDKYTSHNIHNSLHLVDDCKEHGSLDKFSAFPFENFYQKLKRLIRKGDKPLQQLCRRYEEQKFKKACGFGGKK
;
A
#
# COMPACT_ATOMS: atom_id res chain seq x y z
N MET A 1 -2.69 16.67 -4.09
CA MET A 1 -3.66 17.04 -5.13
C MET A 1 -3.02 16.73 -6.47
N CYS A 2 -3.58 15.73 -7.18
CA CYS A 2 -3.36 15.35 -8.59
C CYS A 2 -2.24 14.37 -9.03
N CYS A 3 -1.41 13.77 -8.17
CA CYS A 3 -0.40 12.78 -8.65
C CYS A 3 -0.75 11.31 -8.40
N HIS A 4 -1.77 11.03 -7.58
CA HIS A 4 -2.12 9.65 -7.20
C HIS A 4 -3.12 8.98 -8.15
N ASP A 5 -3.83 9.75 -8.98
CA ASP A 5 -5.00 9.25 -9.71
C ASP A 5 -4.69 8.80 -11.15
N ASN A 6 -3.53 9.17 -11.72
CA ASN A 6 -3.22 8.87 -13.12
C ASN A 6 -2.95 7.37 -13.36
N LEU A 7 -2.19 6.71 -12.49
CA LEU A 7 -1.83 5.29 -12.66
C LEU A 7 -2.81 4.32 -11.98
N ALA A 8 -3.87 4.83 -11.36
CA ALA A 8 -4.88 4.02 -10.67
C ALA A 8 -6.01 3.53 -11.61
N SER A 9 -6.19 4.17 -12.78
CA SER A 9 -7.19 3.75 -13.76
C SER A 9 -6.54 3.06 -14.96
N GLU A 10 -7.05 1.87 -15.31
CA GLU A 10 -6.60 1.12 -16.49
C GLU A 10 -6.81 1.90 -17.79
N GLU A 11 -7.88 2.69 -17.86
CA GLU A 11 -8.21 3.54 -19.01
C GLU A 11 -7.19 4.67 -19.20
N HIS A 12 -6.64 5.19 -18.10
CA HIS A 12 -5.65 6.26 -18.16
C HIS A 12 -4.29 5.73 -18.62
N ILE A 13 -3.87 4.57 -18.10
CA ILE A 13 -2.62 3.90 -18.50
C ILE A 13 -2.60 3.67 -20.00
N GLN A 14 -3.66 3.09 -20.57
CA GLN A 14 -3.69 2.76 -22.01
C GLN A 14 -3.53 3.99 -22.92
N ASN A 15 -4.00 5.16 -22.48
CA ASN A 15 -4.02 6.38 -23.30
C ASN A 15 -2.91 7.38 -22.97
N HIS A 16 -2.30 7.29 -21.78
CA HIS A 16 -1.39 8.31 -21.26
C HIS A 16 -0.03 7.79 -20.78
N LEU A 17 0.27 6.49 -20.94
CA LEU A 17 1.56 5.88 -20.57
C LEU A 17 2.80 6.70 -20.97
N ASN A 18 2.83 7.23 -22.19
CA ASN A 18 3.96 8.04 -22.66
C ASN A 18 4.06 9.38 -21.92
N TYR A 19 2.93 10.02 -21.65
CA TYR A 19 2.87 11.27 -20.91
C TYR A 19 3.26 11.05 -19.43
N ASP A 20 2.75 10.00 -18.81
CA ASP A 20 3.09 9.63 -17.43
C ASP A 20 4.57 9.31 -17.28
N ARG A 21 5.17 8.64 -18.28
CA ARG A 21 6.62 8.40 -18.31
C ARG A 21 7.42 9.71 -18.32
N GLU A 22 7.06 10.65 -19.20
CA GLU A 22 7.74 11.95 -19.26
C GLU A 22 7.58 12.74 -17.95
N LEU A 23 6.40 12.69 -17.33
CA LEU A 23 6.13 13.33 -16.05
C LEU A 23 7.00 12.76 -14.93
N VAL A 24 7.10 11.42 -14.84
CA VAL A 24 7.94 10.73 -13.86
C VAL A 24 9.42 11.04 -14.07
N ILE A 25 9.90 11.03 -15.32
CA ILE A 25 11.29 11.39 -15.64
C ILE A 25 11.57 12.85 -15.25
N TYR A 26 10.65 13.77 -15.56
CA TYR A 26 10.77 15.17 -15.18
C TYR A 26 10.82 15.35 -13.66
N PHE A 27 9.94 14.66 -12.93
CA PHE A 27 9.95 14.64 -11.47
C PHE A 27 11.31 14.14 -10.93
N ILE A 28 11.79 12.99 -11.41
CA ILE A 28 13.07 12.42 -10.97
C ILE A 28 14.21 13.41 -11.23
N LYS A 29 14.33 13.95 -12.44
CA LYS A 29 15.37 14.92 -12.79
C LYS A 29 15.36 16.16 -11.89
N THR A 30 14.19 16.59 -11.45
CA THR A 30 14.04 17.78 -10.59
C THR A 30 14.46 17.52 -9.14
N PHE A 31 14.31 16.29 -8.64
CA PHE A 31 14.48 15.96 -7.23
C PHE A 31 15.71 15.09 -6.91
N ILE A 32 16.35 14.47 -7.91
CA ILE A 32 17.46 13.51 -7.73
C ILE A 32 18.70 14.11 -7.05
N ASP A 33 19.00 15.38 -7.35
CA ASP A 33 20.18 16.07 -6.79
C ASP A 33 20.02 16.39 -5.30
N LYS A 34 18.77 16.50 -4.82
CA LYS A 34 18.47 16.84 -3.42
C LYS A 34 18.15 15.61 -2.57
N TYR A 35 17.67 14.56 -3.21
CA TYR A 35 17.26 13.33 -2.56
C TYR A 35 17.73 12.19 -3.45
N THR A 36 18.78 11.47 -3.05
CA THR A 36 19.13 10.20 -3.70
C THR A 36 18.67 9.10 -2.76
N SER A 37 17.55 8.47 -3.08
CA SER A 37 16.99 7.37 -2.28
C SER A 37 16.53 6.24 -3.20
N HIS A 38 16.47 5.02 -2.65
CA HIS A 38 15.96 3.85 -3.37
C HIS A 38 14.57 4.06 -3.96
N ASN A 39 13.75 4.91 -3.34
CA ASN A 39 12.39 5.21 -3.80
C ASN A 39 12.38 5.84 -5.20
N ILE A 40 13.43 6.57 -5.59
CA ILE A 40 13.52 7.23 -6.90
C ILE A 40 13.78 6.23 -8.01
N HIS A 41 14.57 5.18 -7.73
CA HIS A 41 14.77 4.09 -8.67
C HIS A 41 13.47 3.32 -8.89
N ASN A 42 12.71 3.07 -7.82
CA ASN A 42 11.39 2.45 -7.92
C ASN A 42 10.41 3.32 -8.72
N SER A 43 10.44 4.65 -8.55
CA SER A 43 9.63 5.55 -9.35
C SER A 43 9.95 5.48 -10.85
N LEU A 44 11.21 5.25 -11.23
CA LEU A 44 11.61 5.13 -12.64
C LEU A 44 10.92 3.94 -13.34
N HIS A 45 10.82 2.81 -12.64
CA HIS A 45 10.22 1.58 -13.18
C HIS A 45 8.71 1.55 -13.04
N LEU A 46 8.10 2.43 -12.22
CA LEU A 46 6.67 2.41 -11.91
C LEU A 46 5.78 2.37 -13.15
N VAL A 47 6.15 3.10 -14.21
CA VAL A 47 5.37 3.15 -15.46
C VAL A 47 5.50 1.84 -16.26
N ASP A 48 6.68 1.22 -16.20
CA ASP A 48 6.92 -0.09 -16.82
C ASP A 48 6.21 -1.20 -16.04
N ASP A 49 6.22 -1.13 -14.72
CA ASP A 49 5.45 -2.02 -13.84
C ASP A 49 3.95 -1.89 -14.10
N CYS A 50 3.44 -0.68 -14.32
CA CYS A 50 2.04 -0.45 -14.70
C CYS A 50 1.70 -1.02 -16.09
N LYS A 51 2.66 -1.03 -17.01
CA LYS A 51 2.49 -1.64 -18.33
C LYS A 51 2.46 -3.17 -18.27
N GLU A 52 3.25 -3.78 -17.39
CA GLU A 52 3.36 -5.24 -17.26
C GLU A 52 2.27 -5.83 -16.36
N HIS A 53 1.91 -5.15 -15.26
CA HIS A 53 1.00 -5.66 -14.23
C HIS A 53 -0.38 -4.99 -14.24
N GLY A 54 -0.59 -3.98 -15.09
CA GLY A 54 -1.82 -3.18 -15.16
C GLY A 54 -1.84 -2.04 -14.14
N SER A 55 -3.03 -1.50 -13.82
CA SER A 55 -3.19 -0.42 -12.85
C SER A 55 -2.48 -0.68 -11.50
N LEU A 56 -1.97 0.39 -10.90
CA LEU A 56 -1.38 0.39 -9.56
C LEU A 56 -2.31 -0.24 -8.52
N ASP A 57 -3.62 -0.12 -8.68
CA ASP A 57 -4.60 -0.74 -7.78
C ASP A 57 -4.54 -2.27 -7.80
N LYS A 58 -4.05 -2.88 -8.89
CA LYS A 58 -3.96 -4.34 -9.03
C LYS A 58 -2.78 -4.94 -8.28
N PHE A 59 -1.67 -4.22 -8.18
CA PHE A 59 -0.42 -4.75 -7.62
C PHE A 59 0.09 -3.98 -6.40
N SER A 60 -0.52 -2.87 -6.03
CA SER A 60 -0.13 -2.11 -4.84
C SER A 60 -0.41 -2.88 -3.55
N ALA A 61 0.44 -2.63 -2.55
CA ALA A 61 0.28 -3.20 -1.22
C ALA A 61 -0.81 -2.49 -0.37
N PHE A 62 -1.42 -1.41 -0.88
CA PHE A 62 -2.37 -0.57 -0.13
C PHE A 62 -3.51 -1.35 0.55
N PRO A 63 -4.18 -2.32 -0.12
CA PRO A 63 -5.21 -3.13 0.53
C PRO A 63 -4.67 -3.94 1.72
N PHE A 64 -3.43 -4.40 1.63
CA PHE A 64 -2.76 -5.19 2.66
C PHE A 64 -2.25 -4.34 3.80
N GLU A 65 -1.72 -3.14 3.54
CA GLU A 65 -1.24 -2.21 4.57
C GLU A 65 -2.35 -1.81 5.55
N ASN A 66 -3.55 -1.56 5.02
CA ASN A 66 -4.73 -1.27 5.83
C ASN A 66 -5.09 -2.44 6.78
N PHE A 67 -4.96 -3.67 6.30
CA PHE A 67 -5.18 -4.85 7.13
C PHE A 67 -4.02 -5.08 8.12
N TYR A 68 -2.78 -4.86 7.70
CA TYR A 68 -1.60 -4.97 8.54
C TYR A 68 -1.67 -4.03 9.75
N GLN A 69 -2.19 -2.81 9.58
CA GLN A 69 -2.40 -1.89 10.69
C GLN A 69 -3.35 -2.46 11.76
N LYS A 70 -4.35 -3.26 11.36
CA LYS A 70 -5.23 -3.97 12.31
C LYS A 70 -4.47 -5.08 13.04
N LEU A 71 -3.68 -5.88 12.33
CA LEU A 71 -2.85 -6.94 12.91
C LEU A 71 -1.83 -6.36 13.90
N LYS A 72 -1.17 -5.26 13.54
CA LYS A 72 -0.16 -4.59 14.37
C LYS A 72 -0.73 -4.13 15.72
N ARG A 73 -2.01 -3.70 15.78
CA ARG A 73 -2.68 -3.33 17.05
C ARG A 73 -2.94 -4.54 17.96
N LEU A 74 -2.99 -5.75 17.39
CA LEU A 74 -3.18 -6.98 18.17
C LEU A 74 -1.88 -7.42 18.84
N ILE A 75 -0.73 -7.07 18.25
CA ILE A 75 0.60 -7.40 18.76
C ILE A 75 1.07 -6.25 19.69
N ARG A 76 1.34 -6.56 20.96
CA ARG A 76 1.77 -5.55 21.95
C ARG A 76 3.29 -5.42 22.06
N LYS A 77 4.01 -6.54 21.91
CA LYS A 77 5.48 -6.63 21.95
C LYS A 77 5.95 -7.60 20.87
N GLY A 78 7.19 -7.44 20.39
CA GLY A 78 7.77 -8.28 19.33
C GLY A 78 8.04 -9.75 19.72
N ASP A 79 7.81 -10.14 20.98
CA ASP A 79 7.98 -11.51 21.43
C ASP A 79 6.77 -12.38 21.04
N LYS A 80 6.99 -13.49 20.34
CA LYS A 80 5.94 -14.48 19.99
C LYS A 80 4.70 -13.86 19.31
N PRO A 81 4.86 -13.10 18.21
CA PRO A 81 3.77 -12.35 17.58
C PRO A 81 2.63 -13.25 17.07
N LEU A 82 2.94 -14.44 16.57
CA LEU A 82 1.94 -15.40 16.10
C LEU A 82 1.06 -15.91 17.26
N GLN A 83 1.68 -16.32 18.38
CA GLN A 83 0.93 -16.77 19.56
C GLN A 83 0.05 -15.65 20.14
N GLN A 84 0.55 -14.40 20.15
CA GLN A 84 -0.26 -13.24 20.55
C GLN A 84 -1.48 -13.09 19.64
N LEU A 85 -1.29 -13.20 18.33
CA LEU A 85 -2.36 -13.06 17.35
C LEU A 85 -3.43 -14.16 17.51
N CYS A 86 -3.02 -15.43 17.63
CA CYS A 86 -3.95 -16.55 17.83
C CYS A 86 -4.84 -16.34 19.07
N ARG A 87 -4.24 -16.02 20.22
CA ARG A 87 -4.98 -15.78 21.48
C ARG A 87 -5.95 -14.61 21.36
N ARG A 88 -5.51 -13.50 20.77
CA ARG A 88 -6.36 -12.31 20.53
C ARG A 88 -7.54 -12.61 19.62
N TYR A 89 -7.34 -13.45 18.62
CA TYR A 89 -8.39 -13.83 17.69
C TYR A 89 -9.44 -14.71 18.37
N GLU A 90 -9.02 -15.64 19.22
CA GLU A 90 -9.92 -16.43 20.07
C GLU A 90 -10.72 -15.54 21.02
N GLU A 91 -10.08 -14.63 21.76
CA GLU A 91 -10.76 -13.66 22.64
C GLU A 91 -11.87 -12.87 21.92
N GLN A 92 -11.60 -12.43 20.69
CA GLN A 92 -12.58 -11.71 19.88
C GLN A 92 -13.75 -12.59 19.42
N LYS A 93 -13.48 -13.84 19.06
CA LYS A 93 -14.54 -14.83 18.73
C LYS A 93 -15.45 -15.08 19.93
N PHE A 94 -14.87 -15.30 21.11
CA PHE A 94 -15.63 -15.49 22.35
C PHE A 94 -16.49 -14.27 22.69
N LYS A 95 -15.94 -13.04 22.59
CA LYS A 95 -16.72 -11.80 22.83
C LYS A 95 -17.90 -11.63 21.88
N LYS A 96 -17.75 -12.00 20.60
CA LYS A 96 -18.84 -11.97 19.63
C LYS A 96 -19.91 -13.02 19.92
N ALA A 97 -19.51 -14.23 20.30
CA ALA A 97 -20.45 -15.32 20.63
C ALA A 97 -21.26 -15.04 21.90
N CYS A 98 -20.65 -14.41 22.91
CA CYS A 98 -21.30 -14.13 24.19
C CYS A 98 -22.11 -12.82 24.23
N GLY A 99 -22.25 -12.09 23.11
CA GLY A 99 -23.10 -10.89 23.04
C GLY A 99 -22.64 -9.69 23.89
N PHE A 100 -21.46 -9.73 24.51
CA PHE A 100 -20.91 -8.61 25.25
C PHE A 100 -20.33 -7.56 24.30
N GLY A 101 -21.23 -6.86 23.60
CA GLY A 101 -20.96 -5.56 23.00
C GLY A 101 -20.78 -4.52 24.10
N GLY A 102 -19.61 -4.52 24.74
CA GLY A 102 -19.21 -3.45 25.64
C GLY A 102 -19.17 -2.14 24.86
N LYS A 103 -20.21 -1.32 25.05
CA LYS A 103 -20.21 0.10 24.69
C LYS A 103 -18.94 0.73 25.29
N LYS A 104 -18.11 1.29 24.44
CA LYS A 104 -17.28 2.45 24.78
C LYS A 104 -17.77 3.58 23.92
#